data_AF-A0A6G0TQQ8-F1
#
_entry.id   AF-A0A6G0TQQ8-F1
#
_cell.length_a   1.000
_cell.length_b   1.000
_cell.length_c   1.000
_cell.angle_alpha   90.00
_cell.angle_beta   90.00
_cell.angle_gamma   90.00
#
_symmetry.space_group_name_H-M   'P 1'
#
loop_
_entity.id
_entity.type
_entity.pdbx_description
1 polymer ?
#
loop_
_entity_poly.entity_id
_entity_poly.type
_entity_poly.pdbx_seq_one_letter_code
_entity_poly.pdbx_strand_id
1 'polypeptide(L)'
;MENLISSTTPMPDIRIKSKMNRRLMMMMLAIALLTLGFCYADEIQQQLIRQNPCVLKQTCHECIQTPTCAWCAQPKFDGKRCFQSNINSNMIQCSERYINNPRNEYKMLDARELQKARKNTHSYTSSVSSSSGSSSTYKGSASSSTHDAVQISPQQVSLKLRINEAYRIAVNYAQAEDYPVDLYYLMDLSNSMEDDKEKLSALGNLLAESMQNITSNFRLGFGSFVDKVVMPYVNTMPKKADFPCEFCDHSYGFRNQLSLNSNTDLFSIIILLVKFFK
;
A
#
# COMPACT_ATOMS: atom_id res chain seq x y z
N MET A 1 5.19 52.48 8.56
CA MET A 1 4.46 53.67 9.02
C MET A 1 3.72 53.23 10.27
N GLU A 2 4.39 53.34 11.41
CA GLU A 2 4.10 54.30 12.50
C GLU A 2 3.50 53.46 13.64
N ASN A 3 3.76 53.64 14.93
CA ASN A 3 4.73 54.43 15.68
C ASN A 3 4.84 53.77 17.07
N LEU A 4 5.96 54.00 17.74
CA LEU A 4 6.24 53.60 19.11
C LEU A 4 5.20 54.13 20.10
N ILE A 5 4.79 53.31 21.07
CA ILE A 5 4.48 53.80 22.44
C ILE A 5 5.09 52.84 23.46
N SER A 6 6.17 53.33 24.06
CA SER A 6 6.77 52.89 25.31
C SER A 6 5.77 53.09 26.46
N SER A 7 5.52 52.04 27.25
CA SER A 7 4.89 52.17 28.57
C SER A 7 5.72 51.44 29.61
N THR A 8 6.72 52.16 30.12
CA THR A 8 7.37 51.89 31.39
C THR A 8 6.34 51.98 32.51
N THR A 9 6.01 50.85 33.14
CA THR A 9 5.29 50.84 34.42
C THR A 9 6.29 50.57 35.55
N PRO A 10 6.17 51.26 36.70
CA PRO A 10 7.13 51.15 37.78
C PRO A 10 6.93 49.84 38.55
N MET A 11 7.99 49.03 38.65
CA MET A 11 8.04 47.90 39.57
C MET A 11 7.98 48.43 41.03
N PRO A 12 7.14 47.85 41.90
CA PRO A 12 7.13 48.21 43.31
C PRO A 12 8.46 47.81 43.96
N ASP A 13 9.11 48.79 44.59
CA ASP A 13 10.31 48.61 45.40
C ASP A 13 9.92 47.88 46.70
N ILE A 14 9.81 46.56 46.64
CA ILE A 14 9.63 45.73 47.82
C ILE A 14 11.02 45.56 48.46
N ARG A 15 11.34 46.52 49.33
CA ARG A 15 12.43 46.39 50.30
C ARG A 15 12.08 45.32 51.33
N ILE A 16 12.23 44.04 50.97
CA ILE A 16 12.32 42.96 51.96
C ILE A 16 13.71 43.03 52.56
N LYS A 17 13.83 43.70 53.72
CA LYS A 17 14.95 43.48 54.63
C LYS A 17 14.84 42.06 55.20
N SER A 18 15.20 41.08 54.37
CA SER A 18 15.50 39.73 54.85
C SER A 18 16.88 39.81 55.48
N LYS A 19 16.94 39.80 56.82
CA LYS A 19 18.17 39.48 57.54
C LYS A 19 18.36 37.96 57.37
N MET A 20 18.70 37.57 56.14
CA MET A 20 18.85 36.18 55.76
C MET A 20 20.00 35.62 56.59
N ASN A 21 19.68 34.69 57.49
CA ASN A 21 20.69 34.04 58.32
C ASN A 21 21.80 33.52 57.39
N ARG A 22 23.06 33.88 57.65
CA ARG A 22 24.19 33.50 56.80
C ARG A 22 24.22 31.99 56.50
N ARG A 23 23.75 31.17 57.44
CA ARG A 23 23.59 29.72 57.25
C ARG A 23 22.54 29.34 56.19
N LEU A 24 21.41 30.05 56.14
CA LEU A 24 20.34 29.84 55.16
C LEU A 24 20.76 30.30 53.76
N MET A 25 21.46 31.44 53.67
CA MET A 25 22.03 31.91 52.40
C MET A 25 23.04 30.91 51.84
N MET A 26 23.94 30.38 52.68
CA MET A 26 24.92 29.38 52.27
C MET A 26 24.26 28.05 51.85
N MET A 27 23.16 27.64 52.48
CA MET A 27 22.41 26.45 52.04
C MET A 27 21.75 26.65 50.67
N MET A 28 21.10 27.79 50.42
CA MET A 28 20.48 28.06 49.11
C MET A 28 21.53 28.17 48.00
N LEU A 29 22.69 28.76 48.28
CA LEU A 29 23.83 28.80 47.36
C LEU A 29 24.40 27.40 47.08
N ALA A 30 24.51 26.55 48.11
CA ALA A 30 24.96 25.17 47.96
C ALA A 30 23.98 24.33 47.13
N ILE A 31 22.67 24.49 47.35
CA ILE A 31 21.64 23.81 46.57
C ILE A 31 21.66 24.28 45.11
N ALA A 32 21.79 25.59 44.86
CA ALA A 32 21.89 26.13 43.50
C ALA A 32 23.16 25.66 42.78
N LEU A 33 24.29 25.55 43.47
CA LEU A 33 25.53 25.00 42.92
C LEU A 33 25.43 23.50 42.64
N LEU A 34 24.73 22.74 43.50
CA LEU A 34 24.45 21.32 43.27
C LEU A 34 23.53 21.13 42.06
N THR A 35 22.44 21.89 41.94
CA THR A 35 21.51 21.78 40.80
C THR A 35 22.14 22.21 39.48
N LEU A 36 22.95 23.28 39.48
CA LEU A 36 23.76 23.66 38.32
C LEU A 36 24.73 22.53 37.96
N GLY A 37 25.43 21.94 38.93
CA GLY A 37 26.33 20.80 38.71
C GLY A 37 25.64 19.57 38.09
N PHE A 38 24.42 19.24 38.54
CA PHE A 38 23.63 18.16 37.95
C PHE A 38 23.13 18.48 36.54
N CYS A 39 22.72 19.72 36.24
CA CYS A 39 22.35 20.14 34.88
C CYS A 39 23.54 20.08 33.90
N TYR A 40 24.73 20.51 34.32
CA TYR A 40 25.93 20.45 33.47
C TYR A 40 26.36 19.01 33.19
N ALA A 41 26.16 18.08 34.14
CA ALA A 41 26.49 16.67 33.94
C ALA A 41 25.60 15.99 32.88
N ASP A 42 24.31 16.35 32.83
CA ASP A 42 23.34 15.81 31.87
C ASP A 42 23.61 16.32 30.43
N GLU A 43 24.04 17.57 30.27
CA GLU A 43 24.46 18.15 28.98
C GLU A 43 25.67 17.41 28.36
N ILE A 44 26.65 16.97 29.16
CA ILE A 44 27.85 16.26 28.66
C ILE A 44 27.49 14.86 28.13
N GLN A 45 26.59 14.13 28.80
CA GLN A 45 26.15 12.81 28.33
C GLN A 45 25.42 12.91 26.99
N GLN A 46 24.62 13.96 26.78
CA GLN A 46 23.92 14.18 25.52
C GLN A 46 24.88 14.56 24.36
N GLN A 47 25.99 15.27 24.62
CA GLN A 47 26.97 15.60 23.58
C GLN A 47 27.76 14.37 23.08
N LEU A 48 28.13 13.44 23.95
CA LEU A 48 28.84 12.20 23.56
C LEU A 48 27.97 11.25 22.74
N ILE A 49 26.67 11.16 23.05
CA ILE A 49 25.69 10.38 22.26
C ILE A 49 25.52 10.98 20.86
N ARG A 50 25.60 12.31 20.74
CA ARG A 50 25.53 13.01 19.45
C ARG A 50 26.75 12.75 18.56
N GLN A 51 27.91 12.43 19.14
CA GLN A 51 29.14 12.14 18.38
C GLN A 51 29.25 10.66 17.97
N ASN A 52 28.85 9.70 18.83
CA ASN A 52 28.84 8.29 18.46
C ASN A 52 27.77 7.46 19.20
N PRO A 53 26.63 7.11 18.56
CA PRO A 53 25.53 6.38 19.20
C PRO A 53 25.85 4.90 19.51
N CYS A 54 26.97 4.37 19.02
CA CYS A 54 27.39 2.99 19.23
C CYS A 54 28.06 2.78 20.60
N VAL A 55 28.60 3.84 21.21
CA VAL A 55 29.52 3.74 22.37
C VAL A 55 28.85 3.21 23.65
N LEU A 56 27.55 3.45 23.82
CA LEU A 56 26.82 3.06 25.03
C LEU A 56 26.24 1.64 24.96
N LYS A 57 26.35 0.95 23.82
CA LYS A 57 25.72 -0.36 23.61
C LYS A 57 26.60 -1.48 24.14
N GLN A 58 26.10 -2.22 25.13
CA GLN A 58 26.85 -3.26 25.84
C GLN A 58 26.63 -4.66 25.26
N THR A 59 25.54 -4.86 24.51
CA THR A 59 25.19 -6.14 23.90
C THR A 59 25.28 -6.07 22.38
N CYS A 60 25.55 -7.22 21.75
CA CYS A 60 25.56 -7.36 20.29
C CYS A 60 24.20 -6.99 19.69
N HIS A 61 23.11 -7.41 20.35
CA HIS A 61 21.74 -7.13 19.92
C HIS A 61 21.45 -5.63 19.85
N GLU A 62 21.73 -4.89 20.92
CA GLU A 62 21.53 -3.43 20.96
C GLU A 62 22.45 -2.67 20.01
N CYS A 63 23.68 -3.16 19.82
CA CYS A 63 24.64 -2.56 18.90
C CYS A 63 24.15 -2.64 17.45
N ILE A 64 23.71 -3.83 17.01
CA ILE A 64 23.27 -4.07 15.62
C ILE A 64 21.98 -3.32 15.31
N GLN A 65 21.14 -3.09 16.33
CA GLN A 65 19.92 -2.28 16.20
C GLN A 65 20.17 -0.82 15.85
N THR A 66 21.35 -0.32 16.16
CA THR A 66 21.72 1.05 15.81
C THR A 66 22.28 1.04 14.39
N PRO A 67 21.71 1.82 13.46
CA PRO A 67 22.23 1.92 12.10
C PRO A 67 23.67 2.43 12.16
N THR A 68 24.52 2.03 11.20
CA THR A 68 25.96 2.40 11.09
C THR A 68 26.91 1.80 12.15
N CYS A 69 26.42 1.04 13.12
CA CYS A 69 27.28 0.36 14.10
C CYS A 69 27.72 -1.04 13.65
N ALA A 70 28.77 -1.59 14.25
CA ALA A 70 29.23 -2.97 14.06
C ALA A 70 29.73 -3.51 15.40
N TRP A 71 29.70 -4.83 15.55
CA TRP A 71 30.05 -5.50 16.81
C TRP A 71 31.30 -6.38 16.68
N CYS A 72 32.24 -6.25 17.61
CA CYS A 72 33.41 -7.10 17.73
C CYS A 72 33.17 -8.25 18.73
N ALA A 73 33.08 -9.48 18.22
CA ALA A 73 32.93 -10.71 19.00
C ALA A 73 34.27 -11.38 19.34
N GLN A 74 35.41 -10.70 19.15
CA GLN A 74 36.73 -11.29 19.35
C GLN A 74 36.93 -11.70 20.83
N PRO A 75 37.46 -12.91 21.10
CA PRO A 75 37.80 -13.34 22.45
C PRO A 75 38.97 -12.52 23.00
N LYS A 76 38.95 -12.22 24.31
CA LYS A 76 39.98 -11.42 25.01
C LYS A 76 40.23 -10.02 24.38
N PHE A 77 39.18 -9.39 23.89
CA PHE A 77 39.23 -8.03 23.37
C PHE A 77 39.06 -7.02 24.52
N ASP A 78 40.00 -6.08 24.62
CA ASP A 78 40.11 -5.09 25.72
C ASP A 78 39.51 -3.71 25.35
N GLY A 79 38.89 -3.60 24.17
CA GLY A 79 38.26 -2.38 23.68
C GLY A 79 36.74 -2.38 23.72
N LYS A 80 36.13 -1.27 23.27
CA LYS A 80 34.67 -1.17 23.09
C LYS A 80 34.22 -2.07 21.94
N ARG A 81 33.35 -3.03 22.24
CA ARG A 81 32.88 -4.02 21.25
C ARG A 81 31.96 -3.44 20.19
N CYS A 82 31.16 -2.43 20.53
CA CYS A 82 30.32 -1.72 19.57
C CYS A 82 31.06 -0.48 19.05
N PHE A 83 31.20 -0.37 17.73
CA PHE A 83 31.90 0.73 17.06
C PHE A 83 31.16 1.16 15.79
N GLN A 84 31.46 2.35 15.24
CA GLN A 84 30.89 2.80 13.97
C GLN A 84 31.64 2.17 12.80
N SER A 85 30.92 1.59 11.84
CA SER A 85 31.53 0.94 10.67
C SER A 85 32.14 1.93 9.66
N ASN A 86 31.84 3.22 9.79
CA ASN A 86 32.31 4.28 8.88
C ASN A 86 33.61 4.96 9.34
N ILE A 87 34.18 4.55 10.49
CA ILE A 87 35.46 5.05 10.98
C ILE A 87 36.59 4.22 10.35
N ASN A 88 37.67 4.88 9.93
CA ASN A 88 38.83 4.27 9.28
C ASN A 88 39.26 2.94 9.91
N SER A 89 39.43 1.91 9.06
CA SER A 89 39.80 0.54 9.43
C SER A 89 41.04 0.46 10.35
N ASN A 90 41.94 1.45 10.27
CA ASN A 90 43.18 1.50 11.04
C ASN A 90 43.00 1.74 12.56
N MET A 91 41.80 2.11 13.03
CA MET A 91 41.48 2.18 14.47
C MET A 91 40.69 0.98 15.00
N ILE A 92 40.33 0.03 14.13
CA ILE A 92 39.56 -1.14 14.52
C ILE A 92 40.54 -2.27 14.88
N GLN A 93 40.85 -2.41 16.16
CA GLN A 93 41.70 -3.47 16.69
C GLN A 93 40.99 -4.84 16.76
N CYS A 94 40.03 -5.09 15.87
CA CYS A 94 39.24 -6.31 15.81
C CYS A 94 39.50 -7.03 14.49
N SER A 95 39.80 -8.32 14.53
CA SER A 95 39.98 -9.13 13.33
C SER A 95 38.65 -9.28 12.58
N GLU A 96 38.69 -9.12 11.25
CA GLU A 96 37.49 -9.14 10.38
C GLU A 96 36.59 -10.36 10.59
N ARG A 97 37.17 -11.54 10.88
CA ARG A 97 36.41 -12.78 11.15
C ARG A 97 35.50 -12.72 12.39
N TYR A 98 35.75 -11.78 13.30
CA TYR A 98 34.97 -11.59 14.52
C TYR A 98 34.09 -10.35 14.47
N ILE A 99 34.05 -9.64 13.33
CA ILE A 99 33.18 -8.48 13.14
C ILE A 99 31.79 -8.96 12.70
N ASN A 100 30.78 -8.71 13.52
CA ASN A 100 29.38 -8.90 13.17
C ASN A 100 28.78 -7.56 12.72
N ASN A 101 28.57 -7.44 11.41
CA ASN A 101 27.94 -6.28 10.78
C ASN A 101 26.96 -6.77 9.71
N PRO A 102 25.73 -7.18 10.10
CA PRO A 102 24.74 -7.62 9.13
C PRO A 102 24.33 -6.45 8.25
N ARG A 103 24.39 -6.67 6.94
CA ARG A 103 23.98 -5.70 5.92
C ARG A 103 22.65 -6.11 5.31
N ASN A 104 21.96 -5.12 4.76
CA ASN A 104 20.81 -5.36 3.91
C ASN A 104 21.22 -6.18 2.67
N GLU A 105 20.49 -7.24 2.36
CA GLU A 105 20.70 -8.10 1.19
C GLU A 105 19.40 -8.14 0.37
N TYR A 106 19.52 -7.93 -0.94
CA TYR A 106 18.41 -7.96 -1.88
C TYR A 106 18.69 -8.98 -2.98
N LYS A 107 17.74 -9.88 -3.22
CA LYS A 107 17.79 -10.86 -4.32
C LYS A 107 16.46 -10.87 -5.05
N MET A 108 16.50 -10.73 -6.38
CA MET A 108 15.33 -10.99 -7.23
C MET A 108 15.23 -12.49 -7.47
N LEU A 109 14.10 -13.07 -7.06
CA LEU A 109 13.81 -14.49 -7.26
C LEU A 109 13.04 -14.72 -8.55
N ASP A 110 12.04 -13.86 -8.83
CA ASP A 110 11.30 -13.82 -10.08
C ASP A 110 11.17 -12.37 -10.56
N ALA A 111 11.60 -12.11 -11.79
CA ALA A 111 11.65 -10.80 -12.41
C ALA A 111 11.38 -10.90 -13.92
N ARG A 112 10.20 -11.43 -14.26
CA ARG A 112 9.67 -11.43 -15.62
C ARG A 112 9.63 -9.99 -16.16
N GLU A 113 10.00 -9.86 -17.43
CA GLU A 113 9.98 -8.60 -18.15
C GLU A 113 8.54 -8.09 -18.32
N LEU A 114 8.40 -6.77 -18.35
CA LEU A 114 7.12 -6.13 -18.53
C LEU A 114 6.60 -6.41 -19.95
N GLN A 115 5.38 -6.92 -20.06
CA GLN A 115 4.77 -7.22 -21.34
C GLN A 115 3.69 -6.18 -21.66
N LYS A 116 3.92 -5.42 -22.73
CA LYS A 116 2.83 -4.73 -23.41
C LYS A 116 2.14 -5.79 -24.28
N ALA A 117 0.89 -6.11 -24.00
CA ALA A 117 0.14 -7.12 -24.73
C ALA A 117 0.32 -6.93 -26.24
N ARG A 118 1.03 -7.85 -26.91
CA ARG A 118 1.18 -7.82 -28.36
C ARG A 118 -0.15 -8.24 -28.97
N LYS A 119 -0.75 -7.37 -29.79
CA LYS A 119 -1.73 -7.81 -30.80
C LYS A 119 -1.09 -8.96 -31.56
N ASN A 120 -1.82 -10.07 -31.67
CA ASN A 120 -1.35 -11.32 -32.25
C ASN A 120 -1.07 -11.14 -33.75
N THR A 121 0.09 -10.57 -34.10
CA THR A 121 0.58 -10.59 -35.49
C THR A 121 1.22 -11.94 -35.71
N HIS A 122 0.44 -12.83 -36.29
CA HIS A 122 0.79 -14.17 -36.76
C HIS A 122 2.09 -14.13 -37.57
N SER A 123 3.26 -14.30 -36.94
CA SER A 123 4.52 -14.53 -37.65
C SER A 123 4.80 -16.02 -37.64
N TYR A 124 4.48 -16.66 -38.76
CA TYR A 124 4.98 -17.99 -39.08
C TYR A 124 6.52 -17.92 -39.10
N THR A 125 7.16 -18.36 -38.03
CA THR A 125 8.57 -18.76 -38.05
C THR A 125 8.62 -20.23 -37.63
N SER A 126 8.43 -21.08 -38.62
CA SER A 126 8.67 -22.52 -38.53
C SER A 126 10.18 -22.76 -38.44
N SER A 127 10.69 -22.89 -37.22
CA SER A 127 11.97 -23.57 -36.99
C SER A 127 11.72 -25.04 -36.69
N VAL A 128 11.71 -25.83 -37.75
CA VAL A 128 11.86 -27.28 -37.68
C VAL A 128 13.20 -27.58 -37.01
N SER A 129 13.15 -28.19 -35.82
CA SER A 129 14.29 -28.92 -35.27
C SER A 129 13.77 -30.25 -34.73
N SER A 130 13.84 -31.23 -35.62
CA SER A 130 13.69 -32.65 -35.35
C SER A 130 14.79 -33.11 -34.40
N SER A 131 14.41 -33.50 -33.19
CA SER A 131 15.18 -34.46 -32.41
C SER A 131 14.22 -35.40 -31.70
N SER A 132 14.29 -36.65 -32.17
CA SER A 132 13.65 -37.84 -31.64
C SER A 132 14.22 -38.19 -30.27
N GLY A 133 13.35 -38.25 -29.26
CA GLY A 133 13.71 -38.70 -27.91
C GLY A 133 12.45 -38.95 -27.09
N SER A 134 11.91 -40.17 -27.19
CA SER A 134 10.80 -40.64 -26.38
C SER A 134 11.21 -40.70 -24.92
N SER A 135 10.68 -39.82 -24.08
CA SER A 135 10.55 -40.08 -22.65
C SER A 135 9.25 -39.49 -22.13
N SER A 136 8.38 -40.39 -21.68
CA SER A 136 7.11 -40.11 -21.03
C SER A 136 7.36 -39.39 -19.71
N THR A 137 7.09 -38.09 -19.68
CA THR A 137 6.95 -37.35 -18.43
C THR A 137 5.65 -36.58 -18.50
N TYR A 138 4.70 -36.96 -17.65
CA TYR A 138 3.47 -36.23 -17.39
C TYR A 138 3.81 -34.85 -16.81
N LYS A 139 4.16 -33.90 -17.67
CA LYS A 139 4.14 -32.48 -17.33
C LYS A 139 2.70 -32.03 -17.52
N GLY A 140 2.03 -31.76 -16.40
CA GLY A 140 0.73 -31.13 -16.41
C GLY A 140 0.77 -29.94 -17.36
N SER A 141 -0.06 -29.99 -18.40
CA SER A 141 -0.39 -28.83 -19.20
C SER A 141 -0.99 -27.79 -18.26
N ALA A 142 -0.14 -26.91 -17.72
CA ALA A 142 -0.57 -25.59 -17.38
C ALA A 142 -1.13 -25.02 -18.68
N SER A 143 -2.45 -24.99 -18.76
CA SER A 143 -3.17 -24.36 -19.84
C SER A 143 -2.50 -23.04 -20.14
N SER A 144 -2.16 -22.83 -21.41
CA SER A 144 -2.02 -21.51 -21.99
C SER A 144 -3.38 -20.79 -21.83
N SER A 145 -3.68 -20.36 -20.61
CA SER A 145 -4.92 -19.70 -20.24
C SER A 145 -4.59 -18.24 -20.03
N THR A 146 -5.06 -17.45 -20.99
CA THR A 146 -5.24 -16.00 -20.96
C THR A 146 -3.97 -15.18 -20.80
N HIS A 147 -3.58 -14.50 -21.88
CA HIS A 147 -2.84 -13.23 -21.95
C HIS A 147 -2.42 -12.55 -20.61
N ASP A 148 -1.58 -13.19 -19.79
CA ASP A 148 -1.08 -12.61 -18.55
C ASP A 148 0.04 -11.63 -18.89
N ALA A 149 -0.34 -10.46 -19.40
CA ALA A 149 0.56 -9.34 -19.57
C ALA A 149 1.16 -8.99 -18.21
N VAL A 150 2.47 -9.21 -18.06
CA VAL A 150 3.20 -8.89 -16.84
C VAL A 150 3.31 -7.36 -16.74
N GLN A 151 2.49 -6.74 -15.88
CA GLN A 151 2.45 -5.29 -15.71
C GLN A 151 3.37 -4.76 -14.60
N ILE A 152 3.81 -5.63 -13.68
CA ILE A 152 4.64 -5.26 -12.53
C ILE A 152 5.86 -6.16 -12.49
N SER A 153 7.03 -5.59 -12.25
CA SER A 153 8.29 -6.32 -12.09
C SER A 153 9.18 -5.65 -11.04
N PRO A 154 9.84 -6.41 -10.13
CA PRO A 154 9.87 -7.88 -10.04
C PRO A 154 8.61 -8.48 -9.38
N GLN A 155 8.37 -9.78 -9.57
CA GLN A 155 7.21 -10.49 -8.98
C GLN A 155 7.53 -11.11 -7.63
N GLN A 156 8.79 -11.52 -7.44
CA GLN A 156 9.24 -12.12 -6.20
C GLN A 156 10.65 -11.65 -5.84
N VAL A 157 10.80 -11.15 -4.62
CA VAL A 157 12.07 -10.69 -4.07
C VAL A 157 12.32 -11.32 -2.71
N SER A 158 13.59 -11.59 -2.40
CA SER A 158 14.05 -11.96 -1.07
C SER A 158 14.85 -10.80 -0.50
N LEU A 159 14.37 -10.24 0.61
CA LEU A 159 15.09 -9.22 1.38
C LEU A 159 15.52 -9.76 2.73
N LYS A 160 16.80 -9.57 3.04
CA LYS A 160 17.33 -9.68 4.39
C LYS A 160 17.61 -8.28 4.89
N LEU A 161 16.86 -7.83 5.89
CA LEU A 161 16.98 -6.47 6.41
C LEU A 161 17.75 -6.46 7.73
N ARG A 162 18.59 -5.44 7.90
CA ARG A 162 19.10 -5.01 9.19
C ARG A 162 18.00 -4.22 9.90
N ILE A 163 17.80 -4.53 11.17
CA ILE A 163 16.79 -3.84 11.97
C ILE A 163 17.07 -2.34 12.04
N ASN A 164 16.02 -1.52 11.95
CA ASN A 164 16.06 -0.05 11.93
C ASN A 164 16.81 0.58 10.74
N GLU A 165 17.16 -0.19 9.71
CA GLU A 165 17.72 0.33 8.46
C GLU A 165 16.69 0.20 7.34
N ALA A 166 16.26 1.33 6.79
CA ALA A 166 15.31 1.34 5.69
C ALA A 166 15.98 0.89 4.38
N TYR A 167 15.33 0.00 3.63
CA TYR A 167 15.74 -0.40 2.29
C TYR A 167 14.67 -0.01 1.27
N ARG A 168 15.07 0.62 0.17
CA ARG A 168 14.16 1.04 -0.91
C ARG A 168 14.22 0.04 -2.05
N ILE A 169 13.07 -0.50 -2.43
CA ILE A 169 12.94 -1.44 -3.54
C ILE A 169 12.39 -0.67 -4.75
N ALA A 170 13.02 -0.86 -5.91
CA ALA A 170 12.50 -0.34 -7.17
C ALA A 170 11.50 -1.34 -7.77
N VAL A 171 10.31 -0.87 -8.08
CA VAL A 171 9.25 -1.64 -8.74
C VAL A 171 8.87 -0.90 -10.02
N ASN A 172 8.92 -1.61 -11.14
CA ASN A 172 8.57 -1.08 -12.44
C ASN A 172 7.14 -1.46 -12.79
N TYR A 173 6.39 -0.52 -13.36
CA TYR A 173 5.02 -0.72 -13.83
C TYR A 173 4.88 -0.34 -15.30
N ALA A 174 4.16 -1.14 -16.06
CA ALA A 174 3.72 -0.81 -17.41
C ALA A 174 2.27 -1.23 -17.61
N GLN A 175 1.47 -0.32 -18.15
CA GLN A 175 0.09 -0.61 -18.53
C GLN A 175 0.07 -1.49 -19.79
N ALA A 176 -0.75 -2.54 -19.78
CA ALA A 176 -1.00 -3.38 -20.95
C ALA A 176 -2.03 -2.71 -21.88
N GLU A 177 -1.83 -2.79 -23.19
CA GLU A 177 -2.69 -2.13 -24.20
C GLU A 177 -3.99 -2.89 -24.45
N ASP A 178 -3.98 -4.23 -24.41
CA ASP A 178 -5.14 -5.09 -24.64
C ASP A 178 -5.43 -5.94 -23.39
N TYR A 179 -5.92 -5.26 -22.34
CA TYR A 179 -6.24 -5.89 -21.06
C TYR A 179 -7.73 -6.26 -21.00
N PRO A 180 -8.10 -7.47 -20.56
CA PRO A 180 -9.50 -7.91 -20.53
C PRO A 180 -10.35 -7.01 -19.63
N VAL A 181 -11.56 -6.69 -20.09
CA VAL A 181 -12.50 -5.82 -19.37
C VAL A 181 -13.80 -6.56 -19.13
N ASP A 182 -14.22 -6.56 -17.87
CA ASP A 182 -15.54 -7.02 -17.46
C ASP A 182 -16.39 -5.82 -17.07
N LEU A 183 -17.53 -5.64 -17.75
CA LEU A 183 -18.50 -4.59 -17.43
C LEU A 183 -19.80 -5.25 -16.97
N TYR A 184 -20.18 -5.03 -15.71
CA TYR A 184 -21.48 -5.48 -15.19
C TYR A 184 -22.39 -4.27 -15.01
N TYR A 185 -23.40 -4.16 -15.88
CA TYR A 185 -24.33 -3.05 -15.88
C TYR A 185 -25.45 -3.31 -14.88
N LEU A 186 -25.53 -2.49 -13.82
CA LEU A 186 -26.54 -2.60 -12.78
C LEU A 186 -27.54 -1.46 -12.92
N MET A 187 -28.79 -1.80 -13.27
CA MET A 187 -29.83 -0.81 -13.59
C MET A 187 -30.97 -0.80 -12.56
N ASP A 188 -31.45 0.39 -12.23
CA ASP A 188 -32.73 0.53 -11.54
C ASP A 188 -33.88 0.32 -12.53
N LEU A 189 -34.83 -0.54 -12.17
CA LEU A 189 -36.05 -0.81 -12.96
C LEU A 189 -37.31 -0.22 -12.31
N SER A 190 -37.16 0.75 -11.42
CA SER A 190 -38.25 1.57 -10.93
C SER A 190 -38.95 2.34 -12.06
N ASN A 191 -40.18 2.78 -11.79
CA ASN A 191 -41.01 3.49 -12.77
C ASN A 191 -40.33 4.76 -13.34
N SER A 192 -39.44 5.40 -12.58
CA SER A 192 -38.70 6.57 -13.05
C SER A 192 -37.66 6.27 -14.14
N MET A 193 -37.29 5.01 -14.35
CA MET A 193 -36.27 4.61 -15.33
C MET A 193 -36.86 4.08 -16.64
N GLU A 194 -38.17 4.21 -16.84
CA GLU A 194 -38.91 3.69 -18.00
C GLU A 194 -38.29 4.13 -19.33
N ASP A 195 -38.00 5.43 -19.47
CA ASP A 195 -37.44 6.01 -20.69
C ASP A 195 -35.95 5.68 -20.89
N ASP A 196 -35.19 5.50 -19.81
CA ASP A 196 -33.77 5.18 -19.88
C ASP A 196 -33.50 3.75 -20.36
N LYS A 197 -34.40 2.80 -20.09
CA LYS A 197 -34.31 1.45 -20.67
C LYS A 197 -34.36 1.49 -22.20
N GLU A 198 -35.25 2.29 -22.77
CA GLU A 198 -35.38 2.37 -24.24
C GLU A 198 -34.07 2.88 -24.86
N LYS A 199 -33.47 3.90 -24.24
CA LYS A 199 -32.15 4.42 -24.64
C LYS A 199 -31.06 3.37 -24.46
N LEU A 200 -31.04 2.64 -23.35
CA LEU A 200 -30.02 1.61 -23.08
C LEU A 200 -30.14 0.41 -24.01
N SER A 201 -31.36 0.03 -24.39
CA SER A 201 -31.58 -1.01 -25.40
C SER A 201 -31.03 -0.58 -26.76
N ALA A 202 -31.16 0.69 -27.13
CA ALA A 202 -30.63 1.21 -28.38
C ALA A 202 -29.09 1.36 -28.34
N LEU A 203 -28.54 1.77 -27.20
CA LEU A 203 -27.11 2.03 -27.01
C LEU A 203 -26.30 0.79 -26.64
N GLY A 204 -26.93 -0.31 -26.24
CA GLY A 204 -26.25 -1.54 -25.80
C GLY A 204 -25.31 -2.12 -26.86
N ASN A 205 -25.74 -2.14 -28.13
CA ASN A 205 -24.91 -2.59 -29.25
C ASN A 205 -23.73 -1.64 -29.51
N LEU A 206 -23.96 -0.33 -29.41
CA LEU A 206 -22.91 0.67 -29.62
C LEU A 206 -21.84 0.61 -28.52
N LEU A 207 -22.26 0.39 -27.28
CA LEU A 207 -21.35 0.19 -26.15
C LEU A 207 -20.49 -1.06 -26.36
N ALA A 208 -21.12 -2.16 -26.73
CA ALA A 208 -20.46 -3.42 -27.03
C ALA A 208 -19.41 -3.28 -28.13
N GLU A 209 -19.78 -2.67 -29.26
CA GLU A 209 -18.87 -2.41 -30.39
C GLU A 209 -17.71 -1.49 -29.98
N SER A 210 -18.00 -0.40 -29.27
CA SER A 210 -16.97 0.53 -28.81
C SER A 210 -15.98 -0.13 -27.86
N MET A 211 -16.44 -1.02 -26.97
CA MET A 211 -15.58 -1.73 -26.02
C MET A 211 -14.78 -2.86 -26.70
N GLN A 212 -15.36 -3.56 -27.68
CA GLN A 212 -14.64 -4.55 -28.50
C GLN A 212 -13.52 -3.92 -29.34
N ASN A 213 -13.63 -2.64 -29.71
CA ASN A 213 -12.56 -1.92 -30.40
C ASN A 213 -11.39 -1.56 -29.46
N ILE A 214 -11.65 -1.41 -28.16
CA ILE A 214 -10.63 -1.08 -27.16
C ILE A 214 -9.90 -2.34 -26.67
N THR A 215 -10.63 -3.42 -26.37
CA THR A 215 -10.05 -4.70 -25.94
C THR A 215 -10.66 -5.88 -26.70
N SER A 216 -9.81 -6.85 -27.02
CA SER A 216 -10.21 -8.10 -27.66
C SER A 216 -10.99 -9.04 -26.74
N ASN A 217 -10.86 -8.89 -25.42
CA ASN A 217 -11.52 -9.73 -24.42
C ASN A 217 -12.44 -8.89 -23.54
N PHE A 218 -13.62 -8.60 -24.06
CA PHE A 218 -14.67 -7.88 -23.37
C PHE A 218 -15.78 -8.84 -22.92
N ARG A 219 -16.20 -8.74 -21.65
CA ARG A 219 -17.37 -9.44 -21.13
C ARG A 219 -18.38 -8.45 -20.56
N LEU A 220 -19.64 -8.65 -20.91
CA LEU A 220 -20.76 -7.82 -20.49
C LEU A 220 -21.76 -8.63 -19.67
N GLY A 221 -22.22 -8.05 -18.56
CA GLY A 221 -23.28 -8.60 -17.72
C GLY A 221 -24.35 -7.55 -17.43
N PHE A 222 -25.53 -8.00 -17.02
CA PHE A 222 -26.67 -7.16 -16.70
C PHE A 222 -27.34 -7.61 -15.41
N GLY A 223 -27.50 -6.67 -14.50
CA GLY A 223 -28.25 -6.82 -13.27
C GLY A 223 -29.30 -5.74 -13.16
N SER A 224 -30.34 -6.03 -12.39
CA SER A 224 -31.35 -5.04 -12.09
C SER A 224 -31.76 -5.08 -10.63
N PHE A 225 -32.23 -3.94 -10.12
CA PHE A 225 -32.74 -3.79 -8.78
C PHE A 225 -33.93 -2.84 -8.77
N VAL A 226 -34.73 -2.90 -7.71
CA VAL A 226 -35.83 -1.97 -7.46
C VAL A 226 -35.73 -1.49 -6.02
N ASP A 227 -36.29 -2.24 -5.08
CA ASP A 227 -36.19 -1.96 -3.65
C ASP A 227 -36.48 -3.23 -2.84
N LYS A 228 -36.28 -3.16 -1.52
CA LYS A 228 -36.57 -4.23 -0.59
C LYS A 228 -38.07 -4.52 -0.55
N VAL A 229 -38.41 -5.81 -0.58
CA VAL A 229 -39.79 -6.31 -0.53
C VAL A 229 -40.40 -6.25 0.88
N VAL A 230 -40.28 -5.11 1.56
CA VAL A 230 -40.83 -4.87 2.90
C VAL A 230 -41.49 -3.49 2.97
N MET A 231 -42.45 -3.35 3.87
CA MET A 231 -42.98 -2.03 4.22
C MET A 231 -41.86 -1.17 4.83
N PRO A 232 -41.78 0.15 4.55
CA PRO A 232 -42.73 0.97 3.78
C PRO A 232 -42.38 1.13 2.28
N TYR A 233 -41.39 0.40 1.78
CA TYR A 233 -40.85 0.56 0.41
C TYR A 233 -41.79 -0.01 -0.67
N VAL A 234 -42.43 -1.14 -0.38
CA VAL A 234 -43.43 -1.76 -1.27
C VAL A 234 -44.72 -2.07 -0.51
N ASN A 235 -45.84 -2.08 -1.22
CA ASN A 235 -47.13 -2.43 -0.63
C ASN A 235 -47.24 -3.96 -0.47
N THR A 236 -47.25 -4.44 0.78
CA THR A 236 -47.33 -5.87 1.10
C THR A 236 -48.74 -6.45 1.09
N MET A 237 -49.77 -5.67 0.75
CA MET A 237 -51.12 -6.21 0.54
C MET A 237 -51.10 -7.24 -0.61
N PRO A 238 -51.67 -8.44 -0.45
CA PRO A 238 -51.50 -9.55 -1.41
C PRO A 238 -51.79 -9.18 -2.87
N LYS A 239 -52.86 -8.39 -3.10
CA LYS A 239 -53.24 -7.94 -4.45
C LYS A 239 -52.22 -7.00 -5.11
N LYS A 240 -51.47 -6.22 -4.31
CA LYS A 240 -50.46 -5.25 -4.77
C LYS A 240 -49.03 -5.76 -4.65
N ALA A 241 -48.81 -6.84 -3.89
CA ALA A 241 -47.54 -7.52 -3.81
C ALA A 241 -47.25 -8.35 -5.08
N ASP A 242 -48.26 -9.07 -5.58
CA ASP A 242 -48.14 -9.86 -6.81
C ASP A 242 -48.13 -8.97 -8.07
N PHE A 243 -48.98 -7.93 -8.09
CA PHE A 243 -49.10 -6.98 -9.20
C PHE A 243 -49.18 -5.54 -8.66
N PRO A 244 -48.04 -4.84 -8.52
CA PRO A 244 -48.01 -3.43 -8.09
C PRO A 244 -48.84 -2.53 -9.02
N CYS A 245 -48.92 -2.92 -10.29
CA CYS A 245 -49.55 -2.20 -11.38
C CYS A 245 -50.07 -3.19 -12.46
N GLU A 246 -50.80 -2.68 -13.47
CA GLU A 246 -51.45 -3.50 -14.50
C GLU A 246 -50.50 -4.21 -15.48
N PHE A 247 -49.26 -3.73 -15.67
CA PHE A 247 -48.31 -4.26 -16.67
C PHE A 247 -46.89 -4.54 -16.14
N CYS A 248 -46.72 -4.66 -14.83
CA CYS A 248 -45.41 -4.88 -14.19
C CYS A 248 -45.28 -6.25 -13.54
N ASP A 249 -44.04 -6.59 -13.23
CA ASP A 249 -43.69 -7.75 -12.41
C ASP A 249 -43.80 -7.42 -10.91
N HIS A 250 -43.64 -8.42 -10.04
CA HIS A 250 -43.59 -8.27 -8.58
C HIS A 250 -42.23 -7.72 -8.10
N SER A 251 -42.23 -6.74 -7.20
CA SER A 251 -40.99 -6.06 -6.79
C SER A 251 -39.95 -7.04 -6.26
N TYR A 252 -38.68 -6.79 -6.55
CA TYR A 252 -37.56 -7.55 -6.01
C TYR A 252 -36.41 -6.63 -5.62
N GLY A 253 -35.59 -7.10 -4.67
CA GLY A 253 -34.40 -6.37 -4.24
C GLY A 253 -33.34 -6.30 -5.33
N PHE A 254 -32.84 -7.46 -5.75
CA PHE A 254 -31.84 -7.57 -6.81
C PHE A 254 -32.04 -8.85 -7.61
N ARG A 255 -31.80 -8.78 -8.92
CA ARG A 255 -31.80 -9.92 -9.82
C ARG A 255 -30.66 -9.81 -10.81
N ASN A 256 -29.82 -10.84 -10.86
CA ASN A 256 -28.87 -11.05 -11.95
C ASN A 256 -29.64 -11.52 -13.19
N GLN A 257 -29.69 -10.69 -14.22
CA GLN A 257 -30.41 -10.98 -15.46
C GLN A 257 -29.50 -11.67 -16.48
N LEU A 258 -28.24 -11.22 -16.56
CA LEU A 258 -27.21 -11.77 -17.44
C LEU A 258 -25.87 -11.82 -16.70
N SER A 259 -25.35 -13.03 -16.52
CA SER A 259 -23.97 -13.23 -16.05
C SER A 259 -22.97 -12.77 -17.11
N LEU A 260 -21.77 -12.38 -16.69
CA LEU A 260 -20.70 -11.91 -17.58
C LEU A 260 -20.49 -12.86 -18.76
N ASN A 261 -20.72 -12.37 -19.97
CA ASN A 261 -20.64 -13.12 -21.21
C ASN A 261 -19.92 -12.31 -22.29
N SER A 262 -19.19 -12.98 -23.18
CA SER A 262 -18.52 -12.34 -24.32
C SER A 262 -19.48 -12.02 -25.47
N ASN A 263 -20.63 -12.71 -25.55
CA ASN A 263 -21.65 -12.40 -26.55
C ASN A 263 -22.48 -11.19 -26.11
N THR A 264 -22.19 -10.06 -26.74
CA THR A 264 -22.82 -8.78 -26.46
C THR A 264 -24.25 -8.66 -26.98
N ASP A 265 -24.64 -9.46 -27.98
CA ASP A 265 -26.00 -9.41 -28.53
C ASP A 265 -27.03 -9.93 -27.51
N LEU A 266 -26.60 -10.85 -26.64
CA LEU A 266 -27.44 -11.36 -25.54
C LEU A 266 -27.87 -10.25 -24.59
N PHE A 267 -27.06 -9.22 -24.41
CA PHE A 267 -27.38 -8.09 -23.55
C PHE A 267 -28.59 -7.32 -24.08
N SER A 268 -28.59 -6.95 -25.36
CA SER A 268 -29.68 -6.22 -25.99
C SER A 268 -30.99 -7.02 -25.99
N ILE A 269 -30.90 -8.34 -26.23
CA ILE A 269 -32.06 -9.24 -26.15
C ILE A 269 -32.62 -9.32 -24.73
N ILE A 270 -31.76 -9.49 -23.73
CA ILE A 270 -32.20 -9.62 -22.33
C ILE A 270 -32.80 -8.31 -21.82
N ILE A 271 -32.23 -7.15 -22.15
CA ILE A 271 -32.81 -5.85 -21.78
C ILE A 271 -34.23 -5.72 -22.33
N LEU A 272 -34.46 -6.08 -23.58
CA LEU A 272 -35.80 -6.01 -24.18
C LEU A 272 -36.82 -6.88 -23.42
N LEU A 273 -36.41 -8.08 -22.97
CA LEU A 273 -37.29 -9.02 -22.27
C LEU A 273 -37.63 -8.61 -20.83
N VAL A 274 -36.80 -7.79 -20.19
CA VAL A 274 -36.97 -7.42 -18.78
C VAL A 274 -38.12 -6.41 -18.63
N LYS A 275 -39.13 -6.75 -17.83
CA LYS A 275 -40.31 -5.90 -17.59
C LYS A 275 -40.05 -4.86 -16.50
N PHE A 276 -40.74 -3.72 -16.59
CA PHE A 276 -40.68 -2.63 -15.60
C PHE A 276 -41.51 -2.90 -14.35
N PHE A 277 -41.20 -2.11 -13.33
CA PHE A 277 -42.03 -1.87 -12.15
C PHE A 277 -42.69 -0.51 -12.32
N LYS A 278 -44.03 -0.46 -12.35
CA LYS A 278 -44.79 0.80 -12.38
C LYS A 278 -45.29 1.15 -10.98
#